data_AF-A0A0S7YY43-F1
#
_entry.id   AF-A0A0S7YY43-F1
#
_cell.length_a   1.000
_cell.length_b   1.000
_cell.length_c   1.000
_cell.angle_alpha   90.00
_cell.angle_beta   90.00
_cell.angle_gamma   90.00
#
_symmetry.space_group_name_H-M   'P 1'
#
loop_
_entity.id
_entity.type
_entity.pdbx_description
1 polymer ?
#
loop_
_entity_poly.entity_id
_entity_poly.type
_entity_poly.pdbx_seq_one_letter_code
_entity_poly.pdbx_strand_id
1 'polypeptide(L)'
;MSQESRSGIEVTGSVFAGASRPGDFAWMIEQPEYADTLFVFNDNEEQFRAFLAGDPSGCAPGGGNAVIRPWRCHDPPRAAGIPTGVAGAGYDALSDDVRRTIDLAIDHIASLLASGRYTRVLYSAADSGGDLGTGIFSVAPEVRRCIVDRLEALRRP
;
A
#
# COMPACT_ATOMS: atom_id res chain seq x y z
N MET A 1 -19.06 21.24 22.86
CA MET A 1 -19.10 20.72 21.47
C MET A 1 -17.78 21.09 20.82
N SER A 2 -16.79 20.24 20.95
CA SER A 2 -15.49 20.44 20.32
C SER A 2 -15.61 20.01 18.87
N GLN A 3 -15.37 20.94 17.94
CA GLN A 3 -15.12 20.58 16.56
C GLN A 3 -13.74 19.94 16.52
N GLU A 4 -13.68 18.62 16.45
CA GLU A 4 -12.45 17.95 16.01
C GLU A 4 -12.26 18.34 14.54
N SER A 5 -11.24 19.15 14.29
CA SER A 5 -10.70 19.36 12.95
C SER A 5 -10.45 17.97 12.36
N ARG A 6 -11.18 17.59 11.31
CA ARG A 6 -10.78 16.46 10.47
C ARG A 6 -9.43 16.84 9.87
N SER A 7 -8.35 16.42 10.50
CA SER A 7 -7.01 16.50 9.91
C SER A 7 -7.05 15.77 8.57
N GLY A 8 -6.59 16.43 7.51
CA GLY A 8 -6.47 15.84 6.19
C GLY A 8 -5.70 14.52 6.19
N ILE A 9 -5.89 13.70 5.14
CA ILE A 9 -5.07 12.51 4.94
C ILE A 9 -3.79 12.91 4.21
N GLU A 10 -2.64 12.69 4.86
CA GLU A 10 -1.34 12.82 4.23
C GLU A 10 -0.99 11.54 3.48
N VAL A 11 -0.46 11.67 2.27
CA VAL A 11 0.02 10.54 1.47
C VAL A 11 1.49 10.82 1.13
N THR A 12 2.39 9.92 1.51
CA THR A 12 3.83 10.14 1.35
C THR A 12 4.52 8.88 0.85
N GLY A 13 5.38 9.05 -0.16
CA GLY A 13 6.28 7.99 -0.61
C GLY A 13 7.42 7.76 0.38
N SER A 14 7.64 6.50 0.75
CA SER A 14 8.70 6.08 1.67
C SER A 14 9.77 5.27 0.92
N VAL A 15 10.98 5.81 0.86
CA VAL A 15 12.13 5.20 0.17
C VAL A 15 12.86 4.25 1.12
N PHE A 16 13.08 3.01 0.68
CA PHE A 16 13.83 2.04 1.47
C PHE A 16 15.32 2.43 1.58
N ALA A 17 15.78 2.71 2.81
CA ALA A 17 17.16 3.15 3.09
C ALA A 17 18.04 2.07 3.77
N GLY A 18 17.53 0.84 3.87
CA GLY A 18 18.15 -0.28 4.59
C GLY A 18 17.26 -0.80 5.72
N ALA A 19 17.67 -1.92 6.33
CA ALA A 19 16.91 -2.55 7.41
C ALA A 19 16.94 -1.72 8.71
N SER A 20 15.91 -1.90 9.54
CA SER A 20 15.80 -1.37 10.90
C SER A 20 15.86 0.16 11.00
N ARG A 21 15.28 0.86 10.03
CA ARG A 21 15.26 2.33 9.97
C ARG A 21 14.08 2.83 9.12
N PRO A 22 13.78 4.15 9.12
CA PRO A 22 12.79 4.72 8.21
C PRO A 22 13.03 4.30 6.76
N GLY A 23 11.96 3.89 6.07
CA GLY A 23 12.00 3.22 4.77
C GLY A 23 11.74 1.72 4.83
N ASP A 24 12.14 1.04 5.91
CA ASP A 24 11.87 -0.38 6.15
C ASP A 24 10.49 -0.57 6.78
N PHE A 25 9.50 -0.96 5.98
CA PHE A 25 8.13 -1.13 6.46
C PHE A 25 8.00 -2.18 7.56
N ALA A 26 8.81 -3.24 7.56
CA ALA A 26 8.79 -4.24 8.63
C ALA A 26 9.17 -3.63 9.97
N TRP A 27 10.15 -2.73 9.97
CA TRP A 27 10.57 -2.02 11.16
C TRP A 27 9.62 -0.88 11.53
N MET A 28 9.22 -0.05 10.56
CA MET A 28 8.37 1.13 10.77
C MET A 28 7.01 0.72 11.34
N ILE A 29 6.39 -0.33 10.81
CA ILE A 29 5.07 -0.75 11.28
C ILE A 29 5.11 -1.11 12.78
N GLU A 30 6.23 -1.54 13.33
CA GLU A 30 6.31 -1.85 14.76
C GLU A 30 6.49 -0.61 15.66
N GLN A 31 6.82 0.56 15.11
CA GLN A 31 7.09 1.74 15.93
C GLN A 31 5.79 2.46 16.34
N PRO A 32 5.66 2.91 17.61
CA PRO A 32 4.50 3.65 18.09
C PRO A 32 4.25 4.95 17.30
N GLU A 33 5.30 5.56 16.77
CA GLU A 33 5.20 6.79 15.98
C GLU A 33 4.44 6.61 14.67
N TYR A 34 4.17 5.39 14.20
CA TYR A 34 3.35 5.09 13.00
C TYR A 34 2.04 4.37 13.36
N ALA A 35 1.52 4.56 14.58
CA ALA A 35 0.27 3.94 15.01
C ALA A 35 -0.97 4.42 14.21
N ASP A 36 -0.93 5.64 13.69
CA ASP A 36 -1.96 6.30 12.87
C ASP A 36 -1.71 6.20 11.35
N THR A 37 -0.76 5.35 10.94
CA THR A 37 -0.31 5.21 9.56
C THR A 37 -0.82 3.91 8.94
N LEU A 38 -1.40 4.01 7.73
CA LEU A 38 -1.68 2.86 6.87
C LEU A 38 -0.51 2.66 5.90
N PHE A 39 0.13 1.49 5.97
CA PHE A 39 1.22 1.15 5.07
C PHE A 39 0.70 0.47 3.79
N VAL A 40 1.04 1.00 2.62
CA VAL A 40 0.67 0.44 1.32
C VAL A 40 1.88 -0.24 0.68
N PHE A 41 1.85 -1.56 0.64
CA PHE A 41 2.93 -2.38 0.07
C PHE A 41 2.56 -2.92 -1.31
N ASN A 42 3.58 -3.29 -2.08
CA ASN A 42 3.41 -3.89 -3.39
C ASN A 42 3.00 -5.35 -3.21
N ASP A 43 1.81 -5.68 -3.66
CA ASP A 43 1.28 -7.03 -3.56
C ASP A 43 1.34 -7.76 -4.90
N ASN A 44 1.19 -9.07 -4.82
CA ASN A 44 0.88 -9.90 -5.97
C ASN A 44 -0.64 -9.98 -6.11
N GLU A 45 -1.13 -10.03 -7.35
CA GLU A 45 -2.55 -10.14 -7.65
C GLU A 45 -3.21 -11.36 -6.98
N GLU A 46 -2.52 -12.51 -6.96
CA GLU A 46 -3.05 -13.74 -6.39
C GLU A 46 -3.31 -13.61 -4.89
N GLN A 47 -2.37 -13.02 -4.14
CA GLN A 47 -2.53 -12.79 -2.70
C GLN A 47 -3.57 -11.71 -2.42
N PHE A 48 -3.68 -10.69 -3.28
CA PHE A 48 -4.75 -9.70 -3.15
C PHE A 48 -6.14 -10.32 -3.38
N ARG A 49 -6.30 -11.15 -4.43
CA ARG A 49 -7.55 -11.87 -4.71
C ARG A 49 -7.88 -12.86 -3.60
N ALA A 50 -6.89 -13.60 -3.09
CA ALA A 50 -7.04 -14.50 -1.95
C ALA A 50 -7.53 -13.74 -0.71
N PHE A 51 -6.95 -12.57 -0.42
CA PHE A 51 -7.40 -11.70 0.66
C PHE A 51 -8.87 -11.29 0.51
N LEU A 52 -9.28 -10.83 -0.68
CA LEU A 52 -10.68 -10.48 -0.95
C LEU A 52 -11.64 -11.67 -0.80
N ALA A 53 -11.16 -12.89 -1.08
CA ALA A 53 -11.92 -14.12 -0.91
C ALA A 53 -11.93 -14.66 0.54
N GLY A 54 -11.22 -14.02 1.47
CA GLY A 54 -11.07 -14.49 2.85
C GLY A 54 -10.15 -15.72 2.99
N ASP A 55 -9.32 -16.01 1.99
CA ASP A 55 -8.35 -17.10 2.03
C ASP A 55 -7.11 -16.70 2.85
N PRO A 56 -6.64 -17.54 3.80
CA PRO A 56 -5.49 -17.23 4.65
C PRO A 56 -4.19 -16.92 3.90
N SER A 57 -4.02 -17.43 2.67
CA SER A 57 -2.85 -17.12 1.83
C SER A 57 -2.77 -15.64 1.46
N GLY A 58 -3.89 -14.92 1.47
CA GLY A 58 -3.93 -13.47 1.31
C GLY A 58 -3.24 -12.70 2.44
N CYS A 59 -2.98 -13.35 3.58
CA CYS A 59 -2.27 -12.79 4.73
C CYS A 59 -0.83 -13.31 4.85
N ALA A 60 -0.38 -14.25 4.02
CA ALA A 60 0.95 -14.86 4.16
C ALA A 60 2.08 -13.86 3.83
N PRO A 61 3.18 -13.79 4.59
CA PRO A 61 4.26 -12.84 4.31
C PRO A 61 4.86 -13.05 2.91
N GLY A 62 5.19 -11.95 2.23
CA GLY A 62 5.90 -11.94 0.95
C GLY A 62 7.35 -11.45 1.07
N GLY A 63 8.01 -11.24 -0.08
CA GLY A 63 9.35 -10.65 -0.14
C GLY A 63 9.34 -9.13 -0.21
N GLY A 64 10.46 -8.49 0.11
CA GLY A 64 10.59 -7.03 0.09
C GLY A 64 9.59 -6.35 1.04
N ASN A 65 8.91 -5.31 0.57
CA ASN A 65 7.88 -4.64 1.37
C ASN A 65 6.63 -5.51 1.62
N ALA A 66 6.40 -6.58 0.86
CA ALA A 66 5.29 -7.49 1.09
C ALA A 66 5.46 -8.37 2.33
N VAL A 67 6.60 -8.29 3.03
CA VAL A 67 6.78 -8.92 4.35
C VAL A 67 5.73 -8.44 5.36
N ILE A 68 5.21 -7.21 5.19
CA ILE A 68 4.13 -6.69 6.05
C ILE A 68 2.72 -7.15 5.64
N ARG A 69 2.59 -8.03 4.63
CA ARG A 69 1.30 -8.61 4.20
C ARG A 69 0.42 -9.12 5.36
N PRO A 70 0.94 -9.79 6.41
CA PRO A 70 0.13 -10.25 7.54
C PRO A 70 -0.60 -9.12 8.29
N TRP A 71 -0.01 -7.93 8.34
CA TRP A 71 -0.58 -6.78 9.05
C TRP A 71 -1.86 -6.23 8.40
N ARG A 72 -2.18 -6.63 7.16
CA ARG A 72 -3.49 -6.32 6.55
C ARG A 72 -4.64 -7.06 7.22
N CYS A 73 -4.36 -8.18 7.86
CA CYS A 73 -5.35 -9.08 8.46
C CYS A 73 -5.47 -8.91 9.99
N HIS A 74 -4.76 -7.93 10.55
CA HIS A 74 -4.94 -7.53 11.96
C HIS A 74 -6.25 -6.75 12.13
N ASP A 75 -6.72 -6.63 13.37
CA ASP A 75 -7.80 -5.73 13.74
C ASP A 75 -7.29 -4.71 14.79
N PRO A 76 -7.18 -3.41 14.44
CA PRO A 76 -7.40 -2.84 13.12
C PRO A 76 -6.29 -3.23 12.11
N PRO A 77 -6.57 -3.26 10.80
CA PRO A 77 -5.53 -3.43 9.78
C PRO A 77 -4.47 -2.35 9.89
N ARG A 78 -3.20 -2.67 9.62
CA ARG A 78 -2.11 -1.67 9.59
C ARG A 78 -1.41 -1.60 8.25
N ALA A 79 -1.76 -2.49 7.35
CA ALA A 79 -1.24 -2.53 5.99
C ALA A 79 -2.36 -2.78 4.98
N ALA A 80 -2.16 -2.34 3.75
CA ALA A 80 -3.00 -2.66 2.60
C ALA A 80 -2.11 -3.00 1.40
N GLY A 81 -2.47 -4.04 0.66
CA GLY A 81 -1.72 -4.45 -0.54
C GLY A 81 -2.28 -3.76 -1.78
N ILE A 82 -1.39 -3.25 -2.63
CA ILE A 82 -1.76 -2.81 -3.99
C ILE A 82 -1.10 -3.75 -5.01
N PRO A 83 -1.87 -4.45 -5.86
CA PRO A 83 -1.31 -5.35 -6.85
C PRO A 83 -0.38 -4.61 -7.82
N THR A 84 0.81 -5.15 -8.00
CA THR A 84 1.83 -4.62 -8.93
C THR A 84 2.31 -5.66 -9.94
N GLY A 85 1.82 -6.89 -9.82
CA GLY A 85 2.27 -8.02 -10.61
C GLY A 85 1.39 -9.25 -10.43
N VAL A 86 1.62 -10.23 -11.30
CA VAL A 86 0.90 -11.51 -11.40
C VAL A 86 1.89 -12.59 -11.81
N ALA A 87 1.66 -13.83 -11.37
CA ALA A 87 2.45 -15.02 -11.70
C ALA A 87 3.95 -14.86 -11.44
N GLY A 88 4.33 -14.08 -10.42
CA GLY A 88 5.72 -13.83 -10.06
C GLY A 88 6.45 -12.85 -11.00
N ALA A 89 5.73 -12.05 -11.77
CA ALA A 89 6.26 -10.96 -12.58
C ALA A 89 5.49 -9.65 -12.30
N GLY A 90 6.14 -8.50 -12.52
CA GLY A 90 5.44 -7.22 -12.48
C GLY A 90 4.50 -7.05 -13.68
N TYR A 91 3.46 -6.23 -13.55
CA TYR A 91 2.58 -5.93 -14.67
C TYR A 91 3.37 -5.23 -15.79
N ASP A 92 3.25 -5.75 -17.00
CA ASP A 92 3.95 -5.29 -18.20
C ASP A 92 3.19 -4.20 -18.98
N ALA A 93 1.89 -4.04 -18.72
CA ALA A 93 1.05 -2.99 -19.28
C ALA A 93 -0.14 -2.66 -18.36
N LEU A 94 -0.68 -1.44 -18.50
CA LEU A 94 -1.93 -1.04 -17.87
C LEU A 94 -3.15 -1.47 -18.71
N SER A 95 -3.45 -2.76 -18.73
CA SER A 95 -4.68 -3.28 -19.33
C SER A 95 -5.92 -2.90 -18.51
N ASP A 96 -7.12 -3.08 -19.08
CA ASP A 96 -8.37 -2.84 -18.37
C ASP A 96 -8.50 -3.75 -17.13
N ASP A 97 -7.98 -4.97 -17.20
CA ASP A 97 -8.00 -5.92 -16.09
C ASP A 97 -7.07 -5.48 -14.96
N VAL A 98 -5.84 -5.06 -15.30
CA VAL A 98 -4.88 -4.50 -14.34
C VAL A 98 -5.46 -3.24 -13.69
N ARG A 99 -6.05 -2.35 -14.49
CA ARG A 99 -6.70 -1.13 -14.00
C ARG A 99 -7.81 -1.45 -13.00
N ARG A 100 -8.71 -2.38 -13.33
CA ARG A 100 -9.80 -2.80 -12.43
C ARG A 100 -9.27 -3.40 -11.13
N THR A 101 -8.20 -4.20 -11.21
CA THR A 101 -7.55 -4.77 -10.02
C THR A 101 -6.96 -3.67 -9.12
N ILE A 102 -6.31 -2.65 -9.70
CA ILE A 102 -5.79 -1.50 -8.95
C ILE A 102 -6.93 -0.68 -8.35
N ASP A 103 -8.02 -0.45 -9.08
CA ASP A 103 -9.20 0.27 -8.59
C ASP A 103 -9.79 -0.42 -7.36
N LEU A 104 -9.93 -1.75 -7.37
CA LEU A 104 -10.39 -2.52 -6.20
C LEU A 104 -9.48 -2.35 -4.98
N ALA A 105 -8.16 -2.31 -5.18
CA ALA A 105 -7.22 -2.08 -4.09
C ALA A 105 -7.33 -0.66 -3.52
N ILE A 106 -7.51 0.34 -4.39
CA ILE A 106 -7.70 1.73 -3.99
C ILE A 106 -9.02 1.94 -3.26
N ASP A 107 -10.11 1.32 -3.72
CA ASP A 107 -11.40 1.34 -3.02
C ASP A 107 -11.28 0.73 -1.62
N HIS A 108 -10.55 -0.38 -1.49
CA HIS A 108 -10.28 -0.98 -0.19
C HIS A 108 -9.48 -0.04 0.72
N ILE A 109 -8.41 0.59 0.23
CA ILE A 109 -7.62 1.58 0.98
C ILE A 109 -8.51 2.75 1.40
N ALA A 110 -9.32 3.30 0.49
CA ALA A 110 -10.25 4.39 0.78
C ALA A 110 -11.25 4.01 1.87
N SER A 111 -11.73 2.76 1.90
CA SER A 111 -12.62 2.24 2.94
C SER A 111 -11.96 2.20 4.32
N LEU A 112 -10.68 1.84 4.40
CA LEU A 112 -9.89 1.87 5.64
C LEU A 112 -9.71 3.31 6.13
N LEU A 113 -9.35 4.23 5.24
CA LEU A 113 -9.20 5.65 5.57
C LEU A 113 -10.52 6.28 6.04
N ALA A 114 -11.65 5.88 5.46
CA ALA A 114 -12.97 6.36 5.85
C ALA A 114 -13.34 5.99 7.30
N SER A 115 -12.67 5.00 7.92
CA SER A 115 -12.86 4.68 9.34
C SER A 115 -12.38 5.80 10.29
N GLY A 116 -11.58 6.76 9.79
CA GLY A 116 -11.02 7.85 10.59
C GLY A 116 -9.85 7.45 11.50
N ARG A 117 -9.39 6.20 11.42
CA ARG A 117 -8.27 5.69 12.25
C ARG A 117 -6.89 6.12 11.77
N TYR A 118 -6.76 6.45 10.49
CA TYR A 118 -5.48 6.77 9.89
C TYR A 118 -5.49 8.22 9.44
N THR A 119 -4.39 8.92 9.71
CA THR A 119 -4.12 10.29 9.26
C THR A 119 -3.06 10.30 8.16
N ARG A 120 -2.30 9.22 8.02
CA ARG A 120 -1.18 9.08 7.09
C ARG A 120 -1.27 7.79 6.28
N VAL A 121 -0.88 7.87 5.01
CA VAL A 121 -0.61 6.74 4.12
C VAL A 121 0.86 6.78 3.73
N LEU A 122 1.57 5.69 3.96
CA LEU A 122 2.93 5.50 3.45
C LEU A 122 2.95 4.41 2.39
N TYR A 123 3.31 4.75 1.16
CA TYR A 123 3.53 3.76 0.10
C TYR A 123 5.02 3.57 -0.17
N SER A 124 5.40 2.40 -0.66
CA SER A 124 6.80 2.12 -0.99
C SER A 124 7.21 2.86 -2.26
N ALA A 125 8.13 3.82 -2.13
CA ALA A 125 8.61 4.66 -3.22
C ALA A 125 10.02 4.26 -3.67
N ALA A 126 10.31 4.48 -4.95
CA ALA A 126 11.61 4.26 -5.58
C ALA A 126 12.60 5.36 -5.18
N ASP A 127 12.11 6.60 -5.08
CA ASP A 127 12.89 7.78 -4.78
C ASP A 127 12.04 8.85 -4.07
N SER A 128 12.66 9.98 -3.73
CA SER A 128 11.99 11.11 -3.07
C SER A 128 11.01 11.87 -3.96
N GLY A 129 10.96 11.54 -5.26
CA GLY A 129 9.96 12.06 -6.20
C GLY A 129 8.62 11.33 -6.12
N GLY A 130 8.55 10.21 -5.39
CA GLY A 130 7.32 9.47 -5.16
C GLY A 130 6.95 8.47 -6.26
N ASP A 131 7.87 8.12 -7.17
CA ASP A 131 7.62 6.99 -8.08
C ASP A 131 7.50 5.70 -7.27
N LEU A 132 6.71 4.74 -7.74
CA LEU A 132 6.49 3.48 -7.01
C LEU A 132 7.77 2.65 -6.98
N GLY A 133 8.20 2.24 -5.78
CA GLY A 133 9.38 1.41 -5.58
C GLY A 133 9.07 -0.05 -5.90
N THR A 134 9.63 -0.61 -6.96
CA THR A 134 9.28 -1.98 -7.40
C THR A 134 10.39 -3.01 -7.17
N GLY A 135 11.59 -2.57 -6.79
CA GLY A 135 12.70 -3.39 -6.30
C GLY A 135 13.03 -4.62 -7.14
N ILE A 136 12.33 -5.72 -6.85
CA ILE A 136 12.53 -7.07 -7.39
C ILE A 136 11.81 -7.34 -8.73
N PHE A 137 10.82 -6.53 -9.10
CA PHE A 137 10.07 -6.70 -10.35
C PHE A 137 10.13 -5.47 -11.24
N SER A 138 10.17 -5.71 -12.55
CA SER A 138 9.93 -4.70 -13.56
C SER A 138 8.43 -4.50 -13.70
N VAL A 139 7.94 -3.31 -13.35
CA VAL A 139 6.54 -2.91 -13.52
C VAL A 139 6.49 -1.77 -14.53
N ALA A 140 5.56 -1.82 -15.47
CA ALA A 140 5.44 -0.84 -16.53
C ALA A 140 5.26 0.59 -15.97
N PRO A 141 5.92 1.61 -16.55
CA PRO A 141 5.85 2.98 -16.06
C PRO A 141 4.42 3.52 -15.92
N GLU A 142 3.53 3.18 -16.84
CA GLU A 142 2.13 3.58 -16.81
C GLU A 142 1.35 2.95 -15.65
N VAL A 143 1.69 1.73 -15.24
CA VAL A 143 1.10 1.06 -14.07
C VAL A 143 1.54 1.74 -12.79
N ARG A 144 2.85 2.02 -12.66
CA ARG A 144 3.39 2.75 -11.49
C ARG A 144 2.76 4.13 -11.34
N ARG A 145 2.70 4.89 -12.43
CA ARG A 145 2.02 6.20 -12.47
C ARG A 145 0.55 6.09 -12.09
N CYS A 146 -0.16 5.13 -12.66
CA CYS A 146 -1.56 4.85 -12.37
C CYS A 146 -1.82 4.58 -10.88
N ILE A 147 -0.92 3.87 -10.20
CA ILE A 147 -1.00 3.59 -8.76
C ILE A 147 -0.74 4.87 -7.95
N VAL A 148 0.36 5.56 -8.23
CA VAL A 148 0.74 6.79 -7.51
C VAL A 148 -0.34 7.85 -7.65
N ASP A 149 -0.83 8.12 -8.87
CA ASP A 149 -1.89 9.11 -9.11
C ASP A 149 -3.15 8.82 -8.29
N ARG A 150 -3.53 7.54 -8.16
CA ARG A 150 -4.69 7.12 -7.37
C ARG A 150 -4.47 7.23 -5.86
N LEU A 151 -3.27 6.89 -5.38
CA LEU A 151 -2.92 7.07 -3.97
C LEU A 151 -2.91 8.56 -3.60
N GLU A 152 -2.30 9.39 -4.43
CA GLU A 152 -2.25 10.84 -4.25
C GLU A 152 -3.64 11.48 -4.27
N ALA A 153 -4.57 10.95 -5.07
CA ALA A 153 -5.98 11.37 -5.08
C ALA A 153 -6.74 11.04 -3.77
N LEU A 154 -6.20 10.19 -2.89
CA LEU A 154 -6.78 9.92 -1.56
C LEU A 154 -6.46 11.03 -0.55
N ARG A 155 -5.52 11.93 -0.86
CA ARG A 155 -5.27 13.10 0.00
C ARG A 155 -6.55 13.88 0.20
N ARG A 156 -6.78 14.30 1.44
CA ARG A 156 -7.88 15.20 1.79
C ARG A 156 -7.28 16.44 2.44
N PRO A 157 -7.70 17.66 2.05
CA PRO A 157 -7.30 18.89 2.71
C PRO A 157 -7.87 18.99 4.14
#